data_AF-A0A7J7PL76-F1
#
_entry.id   AF-A0A7J7PL76-F1
#
_cell.length_a   1.000
_cell.length_b   1.000
_cell.length_c   1.000
_cell.angle_alpha   90.00
_cell.angle_beta   90.00
_cell.angle_gamma   90.00
#
_symmetry.space_group_name_H-M   'P 1'
#
loop_
_entity.id
_entity.type
_entity.pdbx_description
1 polymer ?
#
loop_
_entity_poly.entity_id
_entity_poly.type
_entity_poly.pdbx_seq_one_letter_code
_entity_poly.pdbx_strand_id
1 'polypeptide(L)'
;MLGLVEGLATNWRHHLRQLLAPHACTLDMYLEAERQMCEGIACILPRRQELVFNAFAHSELDDTCVVILGEPYAVQGWAHGLAYSVPAAAAASASSDSQPAALHAILSELAAEYGTLRTSTDLTDWARQGVLLLNTSLTSRESCCSQASHHAAWEPFVDNVLRYISGCVPSVVFMLWGKAARAKAHLIDGDGGQHLVLQAPHPVRAHEFAGCNHFAMANNWLVSRARRPVRWV
;
A
#
# COMPACT_ATOMS: atom_id res chain seq x y z
N MET A 1 -11.74 -6.14 -14.10
CA MET A 1 -10.63 -5.33 -13.54
C MET A 1 -9.92 -4.47 -14.58
N LEU A 2 -9.63 -4.96 -15.80
CA LEU A 2 -8.95 -4.16 -16.83
C LEU A 2 -9.67 -2.84 -17.18
N GLY A 3 -11.01 -2.84 -17.19
CA GLY A 3 -11.79 -1.61 -17.41
C GLY A 3 -11.54 -0.52 -16.36
N LEU A 4 -11.23 -0.89 -15.11
CA LEU A 4 -10.88 0.08 -14.07
C LEU A 4 -9.50 0.69 -14.32
N VAL A 5 -8.55 -0.11 -14.82
CA VAL A 5 -7.21 0.37 -15.18
C VAL A 5 -7.26 1.37 -16.35
N GLU A 6 -8.11 1.12 -17.35
CA GLU A 6 -8.27 2.04 -18.50
C GLU A 6 -8.77 3.44 -18.10
N GLY A 7 -9.56 3.52 -17.03
CA GLY A 7 -10.07 4.77 -16.48
C GLY A 7 -9.06 5.58 -15.66
N LEU A 8 -7.86 5.05 -15.40
CA LEU A 8 -6.85 5.75 -14.61
C LEU A 8 -6.12 6.81 -15.44
N ALA A 9 -6.16 8.05 -14.96
CA ALA A 9 -5.40 9.17 -15.53
C ALA A 9 -3.99 9.24 -14.90
N THR A 10 -3.12 8.30 -15.28
CA THR A 10 -1.74 8.15 -14.74
C THR A 10 -0.83 7.50 -15.79
N ASN A 11 0.48 7.76 -15.72
CA ASN A 11 1.50 7.09 -16.53
C ASN A 11 1.60 5.58 -16.25
N TRP A 12 1.04 5.10 -15.13
CA TRP A 12 0.94 3.68 -14.83
C TRP A 12 0.04 2.89 -15.79
N ARG A 13 -0.96 3.52 -16.41
CA ARG A 13 -2.07 2.82 -17.10
C ARG A 13 -1.62 1.75 -18.09
N HIS A 14 -0.68 2.07 -18.97
CA HIS A 14 -0.18 1.12 -19.97
C HIS A 14 0.51 -0.07 -19.32
N HIS A 15 1.34 0.17 -18.30
CA HIS A 15 2.07 -0.85 -17.57
C HIS A 15 1.13 -1.72 -16.74
N LEU A 16 0.21 -1.11 -15.97
CA LEU A 16 -0.77 -1.85 -15.17
C LEU A 16 -1.62 -2.78 -16.03
N ARG A 17 -2.02 -2.34 -17.23
CA ARG A 17 -2.73 -3.20 -18.18
C ARG A 17 -1.92 -4.44 -18.52
N GLN A 18 -0.64 -4.28 -18.84
CA GLN A 18 0.24 -5.41 -19.18
C GLN A 18 0.49 -6.33 -17.97
N LEU A 19 0.71 -5.76 -16.78
CA LEU A 19 1.00 -6.51 -15.56
C LEU A 19 -0.23 -7.29 -15.05
N LEU A 20 -1.43 -6.77 -15.31
CA LEU A 20 -2.70 -7.38 -14.88
C LEU A 20 -3.27 -8.35 -15.92
N ALA A 21 -3.10 -8.09 -17.22
CA ALA A 21 -3.74 -8.87 -18.29
C ALA A 21 -3.58 -10.39 -18.17
N PRO A 22 -2.39 -10.95 -17.81
CA PRO A 22 -2.23 -12.40 -17.70
C PRO A 22 -3.13 -13.07 -16.66
N HIS A 23 -3.66 -12.32 -15.68
CA HIS A 23 -4.42 -12.87 -14.56
C HIS A 23 -5.77 -12.19 -14.37
N ALA A 24 -6.09 -11.21 -15.22
CA ALA A 24 -7.32 -10.42 -15.12
C ALA A 24 -8.59 -11.27 -15.15
N CYS A 25 -8.66 -12.26 -16.05
CA CYS A 25 -9.83 -13.14 -16.17
C CYS A 25 -10.05 -13.96 -14.90
N THR A 26 -8.99 -14.62 -14.40
CA THR A 26 -9.05 -15.42 -13.16
C THR A 26 -9.45 -14.56 -11.96
N LEU A 27 -8.89 -13.36 -11.86
CA LEU A 27 -9.22 -12.43 -10.79
C LEU A 27 -10.66 -11.93 -10.88
N ASP A 28 -11.16 -11.61 -12.08
CA ASP A 28 -12.55 -11.18 -12.30
C ASP A 28 -13.53 -12.31 -11.93
N MET A 29 -13.24 -13.55 -12.33
CA MET A 29 -14.04 -14.72 -11.95
C MET A 29 -14.04 -14.94 -10.43
N TYR A 30 -12.89 -14.83 -9.78
CA TYR A 30 -12.77 -14.98 -8.33
C TYR A 30 -13.61 -13.94 -7.58
N LEU A 31 -13.50 -12.66 -7.96
CA LEU A 31 -14.22 -11.59 -7.29
C LEU A 31 -15.73 -11.61 -7.58
N GLU A 32 -16.13 -12.11 -8.75
CA GLU A 32 -17.55 -12.33 -9.06
C GLU A 32 -18.14 -13.46 -8.21
N ALA A 33 -17.42 -14.58 -8.05
CA ALA A 33 -17.82 -15.66 -7.16
C ALA A 33 -17.93 -15.19 -5.70
N GLU A 34 -16.97 -14.38 -5.23
CA GLU A 34 -17.04 -13.74 -3.91
C GLU A 34 -18.30 -12.88 -3.75
N ARG A 35 -18.65 -12.06 -4.76
CA ARG A 35 -19.87 -11.23 -4.70
C ARG A 35 -21.16 -12.07 -4.61
N GLN A 36 -21.23 -13.18 -5.33
CA GLN A 36 -22.40 -14.06 -5.35
C GLN A 36 -22.61 -14.78 -4.01
N MET A 37 -21.53 -15.16 -3.33
CA MET A 37 -21.60 -15.86 -2.04
C MET A 37 -22.11 -14.99 -0.87
N CYS A 38 -22.16 -13.67 -1.04
CA CYS A 38 -22.41 -12.74 0.07
C CYS A 38 -23.86 -12.24 0.20
N GLU A 39 -24.83 -12.86 -0.50
CA GLU A 39 -26.29 -12.66 -0.39
C GLU A 39 -26.76 -11.33 0.24
N GLY A 40 -26.47 -10.19 -0.41
CA GLY A 40 -27.06 -8.90 -0.06
C GLY A 40 -26.26 -7.98 0.87
N ILE A 41 -25.17 -8.44 1.50
CA ILE A 41 -24.17 -7.53 2.08
C ILE A 41 -23.07 -7.42 1.04
N ALA A 42 -22.91 -6.25 0.43
CA ALA A 42 -21.74 -6.00 -0.39
C ALA A 42 -20.53 -6.42 0.47
N CYS A 43 -19.71 -7.36 0.03
CA CYS A 43 -18.72 -7.95 0.93
C CYS A 43 -17.30 -7.63 0.50
N ILE A 44 -17.10 -6.95 -0.62
CA ILE A 44 -15.76 -6.60 -1.12
C ILE A 44 -15.48 -5.13 -0.85
N LEU A 45 -14.31 -4.87 -0.27
CA LEU A 45 -13.74 -3.55 -0.04
C LEU A 45 -12.51 -3.35 -0.94
N PRO A 46 -12.23 -2.11 -1.41
CA PRO A 46 -13.08 -0.92 -1.24
C PRO A 46 -14.42 -1.04 -1.99
N ARG A 47 -15.49 -0.48 -1.42
CA ARG A 47 -16.85 -0.50 -2.00
C ARG A 47 -16.92 0.11 -3.40
N ARG A 48 -16.24 1.24 -3.53
CA ARG A 48 -16.09 2.02 -4.76
C ARG A 48 -14.98 1.38 -5.56
N GLN A 49 -15.33 0.76 -6.69
CA GLN A 49 -14.39 -0.02 -7.49
C GLN A 49 -13.26 0.85 -8.08
N GLU A 50 -13.54 2.13 -8.34
CA GLU A 50 -12.53 3.09 -8.80
C GLU A 50 -11.39 3.28 -7.79
N LEU A 51 -11.62 2.96 -6.51
CA LEU A 51 -10.59 3.03 -5.47
C LEU A 51 -9.68 1.80 -5.42
N VAL A 52 -9.96 0.72 -6.15
CA VAL A 52 -9.13 -0.50 -6.11
C VAL A 52 -7.69 -0.20 -6.52
N PHE A 53 -7.48 0.66 -7.50
CA PHE A 53 -6.16 1.05 -8.00
C PHE A 53 -5.72 2.46 -7.52
N ASN A 54 -6.30 2.96 -6.42
CA ASN A 54 -6.10 4.35 -6.00
C ASN A 54 -4.64 4.70 -5.68
N ALA A 55 -3.84 3.74 -5.22
CA ALA A 55 -2.39 3.91 -5.03
C ALA A 55 -1.68 4.42 -6.30
N PHE A 56 -2.06 3.89 -7.47
CA PHE A 56 -1.50 4.28 -8.76
C PHE A 56 -2.11 5.57 -9.31
N ALA A 57 -3.32 5.94 -8.87
CA ALA A 57 -3.96 7.20 -9.24
C ALA A 57 -3.33 8.42 -8.52
N HIS A 58 -2.66 8.19 -7.40
CA HIS A 58 -2.06 9.25 -6.58
C HIS A 58 -0.53 9.29 -6.60
N SER A 59 0.13 8.29 -7.21
CA SER A 59 1.58 8.22 -7.35
C SER A 59 1.93 7.81 -8.77
N GLU A 60 2.58 8.70 -9.52
CA GLU A 60 3.09 8.39 -10.85
C GLU A 60 4.29 7.43 -10.78
N LEU A 61 4.47 6.61 -11.81
CA LEU A 61 5.54 5.62 -11.90
C LEU A 61 6.91 6.30 -11.83
N ASP A 62 7.12 7.31 -12.68
CA ASP A 62 8.40 8.02 -12.83
C ASP A 62 8.83 8.78 -11.56
N ASP A 63 7.85 9.19 -10.73
CA ASP A 63 8.09 9.91 -9.48
C ASP A 63 8.24 8.97 -8.27
N THR A 64 8.04 7.66 -8.45
CA THR A 64 8.08 6.69 -7.35
C THR A 64 9.47 6.71 -6.70
N CYS A 65 9.51 7.04 -5.40
CA CYS A 65 10.73 7.11 -4.59
C CYS A 65 10.68 6.17 -3.38
N VAL A 66 9.48 5.86 -2.87
CA VAL A 66 9.28 4.91 -1.79
C VAL A 66 8.10 4.00 -2.12
N VAL A 67 8.21 2.70 -1.84
CA VAL A 67 7.11 1.74 -1.88
C VAL A 67 6.89 1.23 -0.46
N ILE A 68 5.68 1.41 0.07
CA ILE A 68 5.27 0.85 1.37
C ILE A 68 4.28 -0.27 1.10
N LEU A 69 4.61 -1.50 1.52
CA LEU A 69 3.71 -2.63 1.40
C LEU A 69 2.89 -2.83 2.68
N GLY A 70 1.56 -2.80 2.53
CA GLY A 70 0.61 -3.04 3.62
C GLY A 70 -0.47 -4.06 3.30
N GLU A 71 -1.50 -4.11 4.14
CA GLU A 71 -2.69 -4.94 3.94
C GLU A 71 -3.94 -4.05 3.87
N PRO A 72 -4.95 -4.42 3.05
CA PRO A 72 -6.16 -3.62 2.94
C PRO A 72 -7.00 -3.72 4.22
N TYR A 73 -7.64 -2.62 4.60
CA TYR A 73 -8.61 -2.67 5.71
C TYR A 73 -9.86 -3.48 5.33
N ALA A 74 -10.32 -4.33 6.25
CA ALA A 74 -11.56 -5.10 6.12
C ALA A 74 -12.79 -4.37 6.70
N VAL A 75 -12.67 -3.06 6.99
CA VAL A 75 -13.73 -2.23 7.58
C VAL A 75 -14.25 -1.24 6.54
N GLN A 76 -15.57 -1.19 6.34
CA GLN A 76 -16.18 -0.24 5.41
C GLN A 76 -15.89 1.21 5.83
N GLY A 77 -15.53 2.04 4.85
CA GLY A 77 -15.15 3.43 5.06
C GLY A 77 -13.66 3.65 5.31
N TRP A 78 -12.92 2.63 5.78
CA TRP A 78 -11.48 2.75 6.01
C TRP A 78 -10.67 2.44 4.75
N ALA A 79 -11.05 1.38 4.02
CA ALA A 79 -10.38 1.01 2.79
C ALA A 79 -10.71 1.98 1.65
N HIS A 80 -9.69 2.69 1.17
CA HIS A 80 -9.78 3.61 0.03
C HIS A 80 -8.64 3.43 -1.00
N GLY A 81 -8.01 2.25 -1.01
CA GLY A 81 -7.02 1.87 -2.02
C GLY A 81 -5.57 2.32 -1.76
N LEU A 82 -5.30 2.97 -0.63
CA LEU A 82 -3.97 3.31 -0.16
C LEU A 82 -3.64 2.47 1.08
N ALA A 83 -2.48 1.82 1.09
CA ALA A 83 -2.01 1.04 2.24
C ALA A 83 -1.90 1.91 3.50
N TYR A 84 -2.38 1.37 4.63
CA TYR A 84 -2.39 2.01 5.96
C TYR A 84 -3.16 3.34 6.11
N SER A 85 -3.64 3.92 5.02
CA SER A 85 -4.32 5.21 5.03
C SER A 85 -5.80 5.06 5.33
N VAL A 86 -6.34 6.00 6.12
CA VAL A 86 -7.76 6.08 6.46
C VAL A 86 -8.29 7.47 6.13
N PRO A 87 -9.37 7.59 5.32
CA PRO A 87 -9.97 8.89 5.01
C PRO A 87 -10.35 9.68 6.27
N ALA A 88 -10.11 10.99 6.26
CA ALA A 88 -10.41 11.86 7.41
C ALA A 88 -11.89 11.78 7.86
N ALA A 89 -12.82 11.65 6.91
CA ALA A 89 -14.24 11.49 7.21
C ALA A 89 -14.54 10.20 7.99
N ALA A 90 -13.83 9.10 7.68
CA ALA A 90 -13.97 7.85 8.39
C ALA A 90 -13.39 7.94 9.80
N ALA A 91 -12.22 8.58 9.96
CA ALA A 91 -11.60 8.83 11.26
C ALA A 91 -12.49 9.70 12.17
N ALA A 92 -13.19 10.70 11.62
CA ALA A 92 -14.11 11.55 12.38
C ALA A 92 -15.39 10.83 12.85
N SER A 93 -15.82 9.80 12.12
CA SER A 93 -17.00 8.98 12.49
C SER A 93 -16.68 7.84 13.46
N ALA A 94 -15.39 7.53 13.62
CA ALA A 94 -14.91 6.50 14.52
C ALA A 94 -14.82 7.10 15.93
N SER A 95 -15.15 6.34 16.98
CA SER A 95 -14.74 6.74 18.33
C SER A 95 -13.21 6.88 18.35
N SER A 96 -12.64 7.74 19.19
CA SER A 96 -11.18 7.95 19.27
C SER A 96 -10.36 6.65 19.42
N ASP A 97 -10.99 5.56 19.89
CA ASP A 97 -10.40 4.22 20.04
C ASP A 97 -10.43 3.36 18.76
N SER A 98 -11.00 3.88 17.68
CA SER A 98 -11.30 3.14 16.44
C SER A 98 -10.30 3.41 15.30
N GLN A 99 -9.19 4.12 15.54
CA GLN A 99 -8.14 4.21 14.52
C GLN A 99 -7.46 2.84 14.37
N PRO A 100 -7.12 2.38 13.15
CA PRO A 100 -6.46 1.09 13.00
C PRO A 100 -5.14 1.07 13.77
N ALA A 101 -4.95 0.07 14.64
CA ALA A 101 -3.76 -0.06 15.49
C ALA A 101 -2.44 0.04 14.71
N ALA A 102 -2.41 -0.48 13.47
CA ALA A 102 -1.25 -0.37 12.60
C ALA A 102 -0.94 1.09 12.18
N LEU A 103 -1.96 1.87 11.81
CA LEU A 103 -1.76 3.28 11.46
C LEU A 103 -1.35 4.09 12.70
N HIS A 104 -1.95 3.81 13.85
CA HIS A 104 -1.55 4.46 15.10
C HIS A 104 -0.07 4.21 15.44
N ALA A 105 0.40 2.96 15.28
CA ALA A 105 1.81 2.62 15.48
C ALA A 105 2.73 3.33 14.47
N ILE A 106 2.33 3.41 13.20
CA ILE A 106 3.03 4.15 12.14
C ILE A 106 3.18 5.63 12.51
N LEU A 107 2.10 6.29 12.93
CA LEU A 107 2.13 7.69 13.32
C LEU A 107 2.92 7.92 14.62
N SER A 108 2.89 6.97 15.56
CA SER A 108 3.67 7.05 16.80
C SER A 108 5.17 6.95 16.53
N GLU A 109 5.58 6.02 15.66
CA GLU A 109 6.97 5.90 15.21
C GLU A 109 7.42 7.18 14.50
N LEU A 110 6.59 7.70 13.60
CA LEU A 110 6.88 8.95 12.90
C LEU A 110 7.06 10.13 13.87
N ALA A 111 6.21 10.23 14.89
CA ALA A 111 6.34 11.26 15.92
C ALA A 111 7.61 11.09 16.76
N ALA A 112 8.03 9.86 17.05
CA ALA A 112 9.29 9.58 17.74
C ALA A 112 10.51 9.98 16.89
N GLU A 113 10.47 9.73 15.58
CA GLU A 113 11.57 10.06 14.66
C GLU A 113 11.71 11.57 14.41
N TYR A 114 10.59 12.30 14.22
CA TYR A 114 10.60 13.71 13.79
C TYR A 114 10.21 14.70 14.90
N GLY A 115 9.89 14.22 16.11
CA GLY A 115 9.44 15.06 17.22
C GLY A 115 8.12 15.80 16.95
N THR A 116 7.39 15.43 15.90
CA THR A 116 6.19 16.13 15.43
C THR A 116 5.05 15.13 15.29
N LEU A 117 3.93 15.39 15.98
CA LEU A 117 2.74 14.56 15.87
C LEU A 117 1.97 14.92 14.60
N ARG A 118 1.93 13.97 13.66
CA ARG A 118 1.01 14.04 12.51
C ARG A 118 -0.41 13.72 12.98
N THR A 119 -1.35 14.61 12.65
CA THR A 119 -2.77 14.45 13.03
C THR A 119 -3.64 13.88 11.91
N SER A 120 -3.19 13.93 10.65
CA SER A 120 -3.93 13.37 9.51
C SER A 120 -3.74 11.86 9.41
N THR A 121 -4.87 11.14 9.35
CA THR A 121 -4.92 9.69 9.07
C THR A 121 -4.90 9.37 7.58
N ASP A 122 -5.22 10.34 6.74
CA ASP A 122 -5.16 10.23 5.29
C ASP A 122 -3.71 10.47 4.85
N LEU A 123 -3.14 9.52 4.10
CA LEU A 123 -1.76 9.52 3.62
C LEU A 123 -1.66 9.89 2.13
N THR A 124 -2.71 10.46 1.53
CA THR A 124 -2.72 10.88 0.12
C THR A 124 -1.62 11.93 -0.19
N ASP A 125 -1.24 12.74 0.79
CA ASP A 125 -0.11 13.67 0.70
C ASP A 125 1.24 12.96 0.54
N TRP A 126 1.43 11.76 1.11
CA TRP A 126 2.62 10.94 0.84
C TRP A 126 2.58 10.39 -0.58
N ALA A 127 1.42 9.87 -1.01
CA ALA A 127 1.25 9.32 -2.35
C ALA A 127 1.62 10.34 -3.43
N ARG A 128 1.16 11.58 -3.29
CA ARG A 128 1.50 12.70 -4.21
C ARG A 128 2.97 13.10 -4.23
N GLN A 129 3.78 12.61 -3.30
CA GLN A 129 5.23 12.83 -3.24
C GLN A 129 6.03 11.64 -3.82
N GLY A 130 5.36 10.65 -4.43
CA GLY A 130 6.00 9.47 -4.98
C GLY A 130 6.12 8.30 -3.98
N VAL A 131 5.31 8.29 -2.91
CA VAL A 131 5.20 7.15 -2.01
C VAL A 131 4.09 6.23 -2.49
N LEU A 132 4.44 5.12 -3.13
CA LEU A 132 3.47 4.11 -3.55
C LEU A 132 3.00 3.29 -2.34
N LEU A 133 1.81 3.62 -1.83
CA LEU A 133 1.14 2.94 -0.72
C LEU A 133 0.37 1.71 -1.23
N LEU A 134 1.10 0.63 -1.53
CA LEU A 134 0.57 -0.57 -2.18
C LEU A 134 0.19 -1.64 -1.16
N ASN A 135 -1.02 -2.20 -1.30
CA ASN A 135 -1.42 -3.36 -0.49
C ASN A 135 -0.94 -4.66 -1.14
N THR A 136 -0.63 -5.68 -0.33
CA THR A 136 -0.40 -7.07 -0.77
C THR A 136 -1.63 -7.71 -1.41
N SER A 137 -2.81 -7.14 -1.14
CA SER A 137 -4.07 -7.43 -1.82
C SER A 137 -4.84 -6.13 -2.04
N LEU A 138 -5.32 -5.87 -3.25
CA LEU A 138 -6.04 -4.62 -3.58
C LEU A 138 -7.52 -4.64 -3.16
N THR A 139 -8.02 -5.81 -2.76
CA THR A 139 -9.37 -5.95 -2.21
C THR A 139 -9.38 -6.85 -0.98
N SER A 140 -10.41 -6.74 -0.15
CA SER A 140 -10.64 -7.66 0.97
C SER A 140 -12.12 -7.92 1.16
N ARG A 141 -12.44 -9.04 1.80
CA ARG A 141 -13.76 -9.33 2.33
C ARG A 141 -14.02 -8.52 3.60
N GLU A 142 -15.11 -7.77 3.61
CA GLU A 142 -15.58 -6.98 4.75
C GLU A 142 -15.83 -7.86 5.98
N SER A 143 -15.47 -7.34 7.16
CA SER A 143 -15.63 -8.02 8.46
C SER A 143 -14.98 -9.40 8.54
N CYS A 144 -14.09 -9.74 7.60
CA CYS A 144 -13.29 -10.95 7.68
C CYS A 144 -12.18 -10.77 8.72
N CYS A 145 -11.96 -11.79 9.55
CA CYS A 145 -10.85 -11.81 10.50
C CYS A 145 -9.47 -11.72 9.80
N SER A 146 -9.40 -12.15 8.53
CA SER A 146 -8.20 -12.03 7.70
C SER A 146 -8.28 -10.79 6.81
N GLN A 147 -7.44 -9.79 7.10
CA GLN A 147 -7.31 -8.57 6.29
C GLN A 147 -6.83 -8.89 4.86
N ALA A 148 -6.11 -10.00 4.69
CA ALA A 148 -5.55 -10.48 3.43
C ALA A 148 -6.40 -11.58 2.76
N SER A 149 -7.73 -11.56 2.95
CA SER A 149 -8.66 -12.59 2.44
C SER A 149 -8.54 -12.88 0.94
N HIS A 150 -8.23 -11.87 0.11
CA HIS A 150 -8.07 -12.03 -1.34
C HIS A 150 -6.59 -12.05 -1.79
N HIS A 151 -5.64 -12.26 -0.86
CA HIS A 151 -4.21 -12.19 -1.15
C HIS A 151 -3.77 -13.14 -2.26
N ALA A 152 -4.21 -14.40 -2.24
CA ALA A 152 -3.84 -15.36 -3.28
C ALA A 152 -4.29 -14.95 -4.69
N ALA A 153 -5.42 -14.23 -4.80
CA ALA A 153 -5.93 -13.77 -6.09
C ALA A 153 -5.13 -12.57 -6.63
N TRP A 154 -4.63 -11.71 -5.75
CA TRP A 154 -3.88 -10.49 -6.12
C TRP A 154 -2.37 -10.67 -6.14
N GLU A 155 -1.84 -11.68 -5.44
CA GLU A 155 -0.41 -11.92 -5.27
C GLU A 155 0.38 -11.84 -6.59
N PRO A 156 -0.01 -12.52 -7.68
CA PRO A 156 0.83 -12.51 -8.86
C PRO A 156 0.84 -11.13 -9.55
N PHE A 157 -0.25 -10.34 -9.42
CA PHE A 157 -0.27 -8.96 -9.91
C PHE A 157 0.65 -8.05 -9.07
N VAL A 158 0.56 -8.12 -7.74
CA VAL A 158 1.42 -7.32 -6.84
C VAL A 158 2.89 -7.67 -7.05
N ASP A 159 3.20 -8.95 -7.20
CA ASP A 159 4.57 -9.40 -7.49
C ASP A 159 5.08 -8.84 -8.82
N ASN A 160 4.24 -8.81 -9.86
CA ASN A 160 4.59 -8.22 -11.15
C ASN A 160 4.85 -6.71 -11.04
N VAL A 161 4.05 -6.00 -10.24
CA VAL A 161 4.28 -4.57 -9.96
C VAL A 161 5.63 -4.37 -9.26
N LEU A 162 5.94 -5.16 -8.23
CA LEU A 162 7.20 -5.05 -7.49
C LEU A 162 8.42 -5.35 -8.37
N ARG A 163 8.38 -6.42 -9.17
CA ARG A 163 9.43 -6.75 -10.14
C ARG A 163 9.60 -5.63 -11.17
N TYR A 164 8.50 -5.07 -11.66
CA TYR A 164 8.54 -3.98 -12.62
C TYR A 164 9.20 -2.72 -12.05
N ILE A 165 8.81 -2.29 -10.84
CA ILE A 165 9.44 -1.16 -10.15
C ILE A 165 10.92 -1.45 -9.95
N SER A 166 11.26 -2.64 -9.47
CA SER A 166 12.65 -3.01 -9.22
C SER A 166 13.51 -3.03 -10.49
N GLY A 167 12.94 -3.44 -11.64
CA GLY A 167 13.69 -3.50 -12.88
C GLY A 167 13.77 -2.16 -13.63
N CYS A 168 12.79 -1.29 -13.45
CA CYS A 168 12.60 -0.12 -14.31
C CYS A 168 12.73 1.23 -13.59
N VAL A 169 12.56 1.29 -12.27
CA VAL A 169 12.59 2.55 -11.51
C VAL A 169 13.83 2.59 -10.62
N PRO A 170 14.82 3.45 -10.92
CA PRO A 170 16.06 3.48 -10.16
C PRO A 170 15.87 4.16 -8.80
N SER A 171 16.69 3.75 -7.82
CA SER A 171 16.81 4.42 -6.52
C SER A 171 15.48 4.53 -5.74
N VAL A 172 14.80 3.40 -5.57
CA VAL A 172 13.56 3.28 -4.77
C VAL A 172 13.85 2.69 -3.40
N VAL A 173 13.19 3.21 -2.36
CA VAL A 173 13.16 2.62 -1.02
C VAL A 173 11.95 1.71 -0.89
N PHE A 174 12.13 0.46 -0.48
CA PHE A 174 11.06 -0.49 -0.21
C PHE A 174 10.92 -0.71 1.29
N MET A 175 9.77 -0.37 1.84
CA MET A 175 9.42 -0.61 3.24
C MET A 175 8.49 -1.83 3.34
N LEU A 176 9.05 -2.92 3.87
CA LEU A 176 8.41 -4.22 3.95
C LEU A 176 8.10 -4.56 5.42
N TRP A 177 6.86 -4.29 5.83
CA TRP A 177 6.46 -4.48 7.23
C TRP A 177 5.60 -5.72 7.42
N GLY A 178 6.06 -6.63 8.27
CA GLY A 178 5.38 -7.91 8.53
C GLY A 178 5.81 -9.04 7.61
N LYS A 179 5.38 -10.26 7.94
CA LYS A 179 5.85 -11.49 7.30
C LYS A 179 5.52 -11.55 5.80
N ALA A 180 4.30 -11.17 5.42
CA ALA A 180 3.84 -11.21 4.03
C ALA A 180 4.64 -10.22 3.15
N ALA A 181 4.81 -8.98 3.60
CA ALA A 181 5.59 -7.98 2.88
C ALA A 181 7.08 -8.38 2.79
N ARG A 182 7.68 -8.84 3.90
CA ARG A 182 9.08 -9.29 3.93
C ARG A 182 9.35 -10.48 3.02
N ALA A 183 8.37 -11.37 2.84
CA ALA A 183 8.49 -12.48 1.90
C ALA A 183 8.68 -12.01 0.45
N LYS A 184 8.25 -10.78 0.10
CA LYS A 184 8.43 -10.17 -1.22
C LYS A 184 9.82 -9.59 -1.47
N ALA A 185 10.72 -9.60 -0.47
CA ALA A 185 12.07 -9.04 -0.61
C ALA A 185 12.87 -9.66 -1.76
N HIS A 186 12.66 -10.95 -2.05
CA HIS A 186 13.35 -11.65 -3.16
C HIS A 186 12.94 -11.15 -4.56
N LEU A 187 11.91 -10.31 -4.66
CA LEU A 187 11.47 -9.69 -5.91
C LEU A 187 12.17 -8.37 -6.21
N ILE A 188 12.94 -7.86 -5.25
CA ILE A 188 13.60 -6.56 -5.31
C ILE A 188 15.09 -6.80 -5.47
N ASP A 189 15.65 -6.26 -6.55
CA ASP A 189 17.08 -6.25 -6.81
C ASP A 189 17.79 -5.26 -5.87
N GLY A 190 18.04 -5.71 -4.65
CA GLY A 190 18.83 -4.98 -3.66
C GLY A 190 20.34 -5.04 -3.93
N ASP A 191 20.78 -5.91 -4.84
CA ASP A 191 22.19 -6.15 -5.09
C ASP A 191 22.80 -4.99 -5.90
N GLY A 192 24.02 -4.59 -5.55
CA GLY A 192 24.67 -3.41 -6.14
C GLY A 192 24.14 -2.05 -5.63
N GLY A 193 23.21 -2.04 -4.68
CA GLY A 193 22.73 -0.83 -4.01
C GLY A 193 21.74 0.00 -4.82
N GLN A 194 21.18 -0.55 -5.91
CA GLN A 194 20.14 0.09 -6.73
C GLN A 194 18.94 0.56 -5.90
N HIS A 195 18.58 -0.21 -4.88
CA HIS A 195 17.44 0.03 -4.00
C HIS A 195 17.84 -0.07 -2.53
N LEU A 196 17.01 0.52 -1.66
CA LEU A 196 17.10 0.31 -0.21
C LEU A 196 15.91 -0.54 0.23
N VAL A 197 16.16 -1.66 0.89
CA VAL A 197 15.10 -2.51 1.44
C VAL A 197 15.11 -2.41 2.97
N LEU A 198 14.04 -1.89 3.54
CA LEU A 198 13.82 -1.72 4.97
C LEU A 198 12.78 -2.73 5.45
N GLN A 199 13.13 -3.55 6.45
CA GLN A 199 12.27 -4.62 6.95
C GLN A 199 12.00 -4.47 8.43
N ALA A 200 10.74 -4.55 8.84
CA ALA A 200 10.32 -4.55 10.23
C ALA A 200 9.18 -5.54 10.48
N PRO A 201 8.88 -5.89 11.75
CA PRO A 201 7.61 -6.49 12.13
C PRO A 201 6.41 -5.67 11.62
N HIS A 202 5.23 -6.28 11.56
CA HIS A 202 4.03 -5.55 11.11
C HIS A 202 3.68 -4.46 12.15
N PRO A 203 3.21 -3.26 11.78
CA PRO A 203 2.97 -2.17 12.73
C PRO A 203 1.90 -2.48 13.78
N VAL A 204 1.02 -3.46 13.52
CA VAL A 204 0.08 -3.98 14.54
C VAL A 204 0.80 -4.51 15.79
N ARG A 205 2.05 -5.00 15.65
CA ARG A 205 2.94 -5.39 16.74
C ARG A 205 3.75 -4.15 17.16
N ALA A 206 3.06 -3.13 17.69
CA ALA A 206 3.63 -1.79 17.91
C ALA A 206 4.97 -1.79 18.69
N HIS A 207 5.09 -2.59 19.75
CA HIS A 207 6.32 -2.68 20.56
C HIS A 207 7.55 -3.18 19.78
N GLU A 208 7.33 -3.97 18.74
CA GLU A 208 8.35 -4.57 17.87
C GLU A 208 8.62 -3.72 16.62
N PHE A 209 7.65 -2.89 16.24
CA PHE A 209 7.79 -1.93 15.15
C PHE A 209 8.50 -0.66 15.61
N ALA A 210 8.32 -0.27 16.87
CA ALA A 210 8.92 0.93 17.45
C ALA A 210 10.45 0.92 17.40
N GLY A 211 11.04 2.06 17.04
CA GLY A 211 12.49 2.25 16.90
C GLY A 211 13.08 1.68 15.60
N CYS A 212 12.25 1.35 14.61
CA CYS A 212 12.73 0.95 13.28
C CYS A 212 13.41 2.08 12.52
N ASN A 213 13.10 3.35 12.83
CA ASN A 213 13.68 4.55 12.22
C ASN A 213 13.55 4.61 10.69
N HIS A 214 12.56 3.92 10.12
CA HIS A 214 12.48 3.70 8.68
C HIS A 214 12.25 4.99 7.88
N PHE A 215 11.50 5.97 8.41
CA PHE A 215 11.21 7.20 7.68
C PHE A 215 12.46 8.08 7.54
N ALA A 216 13.26 8.18 8.59
CA ALA A 216 14.55 8.86 8.61
C ALA A 216 15.59 8.11 7.75
N MET A 217 15.67 6.78 7.86
CA MET A 217 16.56 5.97 7.02
C MET A 217 16.24 6.15 5.53
N ALA A 218 14.96 6.14 5.15
CA ALA A 218 14.53 6.36 3.78
C ALA A 218 14.95 7.75 3.27
N ASN A 219 14.68 8.81 4.03
CA ASN A 219 15.07 10.16 3.63
C ASN A 219 16.59 10.34 3.54
N ASN A 220 17.36 9.80 4.48
CA ASN A 220 18.82 9.85 4.45
C ASN A 220 19.38 9.17 3.19
N TRP A 221 18.80 8.03 2.81
CA TRP A 221 19.21 7.32 1.60
C TRP A 221 18.76 8.01 0.31
N LEU A 222 17.55 8.58 0.26
CA LEU A 222 17.12 9.40 -0.87
C LEU A 222 18.05 10.60 -1.07
N VAL A 223 18.42 11.29 0.01
CA VAL A 223 19.36 12.42 -0.03
C VAL A 223 20.75 11.97 -0.51
N SER A 224 21.26 10.82 -0.06
CA SER A 224 22.55 10.30 -0.53
C SER A 224 22.55 9.91 -2.02
N ARG A 225 21.36 9.68 -2.59
CA ARG A 225 21.11 9.44 -4.02
C ARG A 225 20.73 10.71 -4.80
N ALA A 226 20.86 11.90 -4.21
CA ALA A 226 20.44 13.18 -4.79
C ALA A 226 18.95 13.20 -5.20
N ARG A 227 18.12 12.40 -4.53
CA ARG A 227 16.66 12.42 -4.66
C ARG A 227 16.05 13.32 -3.58
N ARG A 228 14.89 13.88 -3.90
CA ARG A 228 14.14 14.70 -2.95
C ARG A 228 13.65 13.81 -1.79
N PRO A 229 13.90 14.18 -0.51
CA PRO A 229 13.33 13.45 0.61
C PRO A 229 11.82 13.66 0.67
N VAL A 230 11.12 12.69 1.24
CA VAL A 230 9.68 12.75 1.47
C VAL A 230 9.39 13.63 2.68
N ARG A 231 8.42 14.53 2.55
CA ARG A 231 7.87 15.26 3.69
C ARG A 231 6.85 14.38 4.39
N TRP A 232 7.29 13.70 5.45
CA TRP A 232 6.45 12.78 6.22
C TRP A 232 5.48 13.49 7.17
N VAL A 233 5.92 14.61 7.77
CA VAL A 233 5.18 15.47 8.70
C VAL A 233 4.90 16.87 8.15
#